data_AF-G1WDF4-F1
#
_entry.id   AF-G1WDF4-F1
#
_cell.length_a   1.000
_cell.length_b   1.000
_cell.length_c   1.000
_cell.angle_alpha   90.00
_cell.angle_beta   90.00
_cell.angle_gamma   90.00
#
_symmetry.space_group_name_H-M   'P 1'
#
loop_
_entity.id
_entity.type
_entity.pdbx_description
1 polymer ?
#
loop_
_entity_poly.entity_id
_entity_poly.type
_entity_poly.pdbx_seq_one_letter_code
_entity_poly.pdbx_strand_id
1 'polypeptide(L)'
;MKPRNKFEKAVLEQSKHLRPITKTQGTWAFRECIDHFAYRLPKGRTTCMDCGYSWVMDKHRETCTCPHCRAKLQVKETYERKLQQKQYFTILTTCGEFQVLRMFLLVTDLSLKPSNANSHANR
;
A
#
# COMPACT_ATOMS: atom_id res chain seq x y z
N MET A 1 22.57 11.06 12.27
CA MET A 1 23.91 10.63 12.75
C MET A 1 24.73 11.88 13.06
N LYS A 2 25.49 11.91 14.17
CA LYS A 2 26.45 12.99 14.44
C LYS A 2 27.79 12.62 13.78
N PRO A 3 28.29 13.37 12.78
CA PRO A 3 29.48 13.00 12.04
C PRO A 3 30.75 13.23 12.87
N ARG A 4 31.67 12.26 12.87
CA ARG A 4 32.88 12.22 13.70
C ARG A 4 34.16 12.38 12.89
N ASN A 5 34.16 12.03 11.61
CA ASN A 5 35.31 12.12 10.72
C ASN A 5 34.95 12.83 9.39
N LYS A 6 35.96 13.07 8.55
CA LYS A 6 35.80 13.76 7.26
C LYS A 6 34.83 13.01 6.33
N PHE A 7 34.90 11.69 6.29
CA PHE A 7 34.04 10.85 5.46
C PHE A 7 32.57 10.98 5.86
N GLU A 8 32.25 10.85 7.15
CA GLU A 8 30.90 10.99 7.67
C GLU A 8 30.32 12.39 7.45
N LYS A 9 31.15 13.45 7.52
CA LYS A 9 30.74 14.82 7.17
C LYS A 9 30.36 14.92 5.69
N ALA A 10 31.16 14.31 4.80
CA ALA A 10 30.88 14.28 3.37
C ALA A 10 29.59 13.50 3.05
N VAL A 11 29.40 12.33 3.69
CA VAL A 11 28.16 11.55 3.57
C VAL A 11 26.95 12.36 4.04
N LEU A 12 27.05 13.05 5.17
CA LEU A 12 25.95 13.87 5.69
C LEU A 12 25.62 15.03 4.76
N GLU A 13 26.63 15.71 4.20
CA GLU A 13 26.40 16.77 3.22
C GLU A 13 25.72 16.22 1.97
N GLN A 14 26.23 15.11 1.43
CA GLN A 14 25.69 14.49 0.23
C GLN A 14 24.26 13.97 0.42
N SER A 15 23.91 13.55 1.64
CA SER A 15 22.57 13.05 1.97
C SER A 15 21.46 14.09 1.70
N LYS A 16 21.78 15.39 1.77
CA LYS A 16 20.85 16.49 1.48
C LYS A 16 20.41 16.53 0.02
N HIS A 17 21.18 15.90 -0.88
CA HIS A 17 20.90 15.83 -2.31
C HIS A 17 20.13 14.56 -2.72
N LEU A 18 19.75 13.72 -1.76
CA LEU A 18 18.96 12.51 -2.05
C LEU A 18 17.57 12.88 -2.56
N ARG A 19 17.27 12.46 -3.79
CA ARG A 19 15.96 12.68 -4.39
C ARG A 19 14.86 11.85 -3.71
N PRO A 20 13.61 12.33 -3.66
CA PRO A 20 12.46 11.50 -3.28
C PRO A 20 12.36 10.24 -4.14
N ILE A 21 11.62 9.23 -3.68
CA ILE A 21 11.29 8.07 -4.51
C ILE A 21 10.46 8.51 -5.71
N THR A 22 10.67 7.88 -6.86
CA THR A 22 9.91 8.16 -8.07
C THR A 22 8.54 7.51 -8.02
N LYS A 23 7.60 7.99 -8.86
CA LYS A 23 6.28 7.33 -9.01
C LYS A 23 6.44 5.87 -9.41
N THR A 24 7.35 5.56 -10.34
CA THR A 24 7.64 4.19 -10.77
C THR A 24 8.11 3.31 -9.62
N GLN A 25 9.01 3.82 -8.75
CA GLN A 25 9.45 3.10 -7.55
C GLN A 25 8.30 2.87 -6.57
N GLY A 26 7.44 3.88 -6.36
CA GLY A 26 6.25 3.74 -5.53
C GLY A 26 5.25 2.72 -6.08
N THR A 27 4.97 2.75 -7.38
CA THR A 27 4.09 1.78 -8.04
C THR A 27 4.65 0.36 -7.96
N TRP A 28 5.97 0.20 -8.17
CA TRP A 28 6.62 -1.09 -8.01
C TRP A 28 6.52 -1.59 -6.56
N ALA A 29 6.83 -0.74 -5.58
CA ALA A 29 6.77 -1.11 -4.16
C ALA A 29 5.35 -1.50 -3.74
N PHE A 30 4.34 -0.76 -4.20
CA PHE A 30 2.95 -1.12 -3.95
C PHE A 30 2.60 -2.49 -4.53
N ARG A 31 3.03 -2.78 -5.76
CA ARG A 31 2.72 -4.03 -6.48
C ARG A 31 3.44 -5.25 -5.93
N GLU A 32 4.69 -5.09 -5.51
CA GLU A 32 5.55 -6.22 -5.16
C GLU A 32 5.63 -6.45 -3.65
N CYS A 33 5.46 -5.41 -2.84
CA CYS A 33 5.67 -5.54 -1.40
C CYS A 33 4.37 -5.77 -0.63
N ILE A 34 3.21 -5.34 -1.13
CA ILE A 34 1.94 -5.41 -0.42
C ILE A 34 1.10 -6.58 -0.93
N ASP A 35 0.32 -7.23 -0.07
CA ASP A 35 -0.57 -8.29 -0.53
C ASP A 35 -1.78 -7.69 -1.27
N HIS A 36 -2.05 -8.23 -2.45
CA HIS A 36 -3.18 -7.86 -3.30
C HIS A 36 -4.32 -8.87 -3.16
N PHE A 37 -5.39 -8.45 -2.49
CA PHE A 37 -6.59 -9.27 -2.30
C PHE A 37 -7.86 -8.43 -2.25
N ALA A 38 -9.00 -9.07 -2.32
CA ALA A 38 -10.28 -8.47 -1.99
C ALA A 38 -10.64 -8.91 -0.58
N TYR A 39 -10.78 -7.98 0.34
CA TYR A 39 -11.16 -8.35 1.70
C TYR A 39 -12.70 -8.28 1.79
N ARG A 40 -13.32 -9.27 2.45
CA ARG A 40 -14.79 -9.42 2.57
C ARG A 40 -15.20 -9.48 4.04
N LEU A 41 -16.07 -8.57 4.45
CA LEU A 41 -16.71 -8.58 5.77
C LEU A 41 -17.88 -9.58 5.82
N PRO A 42 -18.33 -9.95 7.04
CA PRO A 42 -19.65 -10.53 7.24
C PRO A 42 -20.73 -9.70 6.56
N LYS A 43 -21.75 -10.37 6.02
CA LYS A 43 -22.82 -9.77 5.18
C LYS A 43 -22.37 -9.34 3.78
N GLY A 44 -21.15 -9.67 3.38
CA GLY A 44 -20.72 -9.64 1.98
C GLY A 44 -20.21 -8.31 1.46
N ARG A 45 -19.99 -7.32 2.33
CA ARG A 45 -19.27 -6.10 1.92
C ARG A 45 -17.83 -6.48 1.58
N THR A 46 -17.46 -6.30 0.32
CA THR A 46 -16.13 -6.59 -0.22
C THR A 46 -15.47 -5.30 -0.67
N THR A 47 -14.16 -5.17 -0.48
CA THR A 47 -13.40 -4.04 -1.03
C THR A 47 -12.11 -4.54 -1.67
N CYS A 48 -11.75 -3.89 -2.77
CA CYS A 48 -10.50 -4.12 -3.48
C CYS A 48 -9.32 -3.44 -2.77
N MET A 49 -8.26 -4.20 -2.46
CA MET A 49 -7.04 -3.63 -1.87
C MET A 49 -6.19 -2.82 -2.87
N ASP A 50 -6.41 -2.99 -4.18
CA ASP A 50 -5.65 -2.26 -5.20
C ASP A 50 -6.18 -0.85 -5.44
N CYS A 51 -7.51 -0.67 -5.40
CA CYS A 51 -8.16 0.60 -5.75
C CYS A 51 -9.13 1.14 -4.70
N GLY A 52 -9.36 0.43 -3.59
CA GLY A 52 -10.24 0.86 -2.50
C GLY A 52 -11.74 0.83 -2.80
N TYR A 53 -12.15 0.43 -4.01
CA TYR A 53 -13.57 0.36 -4.37
C TYR A 53 -14.28 -0.73 -3.57
N SER A 54 -15.47 -0.43 -3.04
CA SER A 54 -16.27 -1.35 -2.23
C SER A 54 -17.58 -1.71 -2.91
N TRP A 55 -17.99 -2.97 -2.81
CA TRP A 55 -19.26 -3.48 -3.35
C TRP A 55 -19.81 -4.61 -2.44
N VAL A 56 -21.00 -5.10 -2.74
CA VAL A 56 -21.60 -6.24 -2.03
C VAL A 56 -21.49 -7.51 -2.88
N MET A 57 -21.05 -8.61 -2.27
CA MET A 57 -21.02 -9.94 -2.85
C MET A 57 -21.98 -10.87 -2.10
N ASP A 58 -23.03 -11.30 -2.79
CA ASP A 58 -24.11 -12.13 -2.23
C ASP A 58 -23.61 -13.49 -1.72
N LYS A 59 -22.68 -14.11 -2.46
CA LYS A 59 -22.10 -15.41 -2.12
C LYS A 59 -20.59 -15.30 -1.95
N HIS A 60 -20.04 -16.12 -1.05
CA HIS A 60 -18.59 -16.33 -0.96
C HIS A 60 -18.07 -16.92 -2.28
N ARG A 61 -16.89 -16.48 -2.69
CA ARG A 61 -16.11 -17.01 -3.81
C ARG A 61 -14.64 -16.89 -3.44
N GLU A 62 -13.82 -17.86 -3.83
CA GLU A 62 -12.37 -17.82 -3.59
C GLU A 62 -11.69 -16.64 -4.31
N THR A 63 -12.20 -16.27 -5.48
CA THR A 63 -11.68 -15.15 -6.27
C THR A 63 -12.79 -14.22 -6.73
N CYS A 64 -12.42 -12.97 -7.01
CA CYS A 64 -13.31 -11.98 -7.59
C CYS A 64 -12.55 -11.11 -8.60
N THR A 65 -13.31 -10.40 -9.43
CA THR A 65 -12.76 -9.31 -10.26
C THR A 65 -13.31 -8.00 -9.72
N CYS A 66 -12.43 -7.04 -9.42
CA CYS A 66 -12.86 -5.73 -8.97
C CYS A 66 -13.68 -5.04 -10.07
N PRO A 67 -14.91 -4.56 -9.81
CA PRO A 67 -15.73 -3.91 -10.82
C PRO A 67 -15.18 -2.54 -11.27
N HIS A 68 -14.29 -1.93 -10.48
CA HIS A 68 -13.71 -0.62 -10.77
C HIS A 68 -12.38 -0.73 -11.54
N CYS A 69 -11.37 -1.39 -10.96
CA CYS A 69 -10.04 -1.49 -11.59
C CYS A 69 -9.84 -2.78 -12.40
N ARG A 70 -10.79 -3.71 -12.40
CA ARG A 70 -10.73 -5.01 -13.10
C ARG A 70 -9.62 -5.95 -12.63
N ALA A 71 -8.97 -5.66 -11.51
CA ALA A 71 -8.00 -6.56 -10.89
C ALA A 71 -8.67 -7.89 -10.49
N LYS A 72 -8.02 -9.01 -10.78
CA LYS A 72 -8.42 -10.34 -10.31
C LYS A 72 -7.76 -10.59 -8.97
N LEU A 73 -8.56 -10.86 -7.94
CA LEU A 73 -8.12 -10.87 -6.56
C LEU A 73 -8.62 -12.12 -5.84
N GLN A 74 -7.77 -12.68 -4.98
CA GLN A 74 -8.20 -13.66 -3.98
C GLN A 74 -9.10 -12.98 -2.96
N VAL A 75 -10.16 -13.64 -2.52
CA VAL A 75 -11.08 -13.12 -1.52
C VAL A 75 -10.66 -13.63 -0.15
N LYS A 76 -10.38 -12.72 0.78
CA LYS A 76 -10.11 -13.05 2.18
C LYS A 76 -11.26 -12.58 3.05
N GLU A 77 -11.91 -13.52 3.74
CA GLU A 77 -12.91 -13.17 4.74
C GLU A 77 -12.24 -12.74 6.04
N THR A 78 -12.72 -11.64 6.62
CA THR A 78 -12.19 -11.12 7.88
C THR A 78 -13.26 -10.31 8.63
N TYR A 79 -13.11 -10.24 9.94
CA TYR A 79 -13.90 -9.39 10.82
C TYR A 79 -13.21 -8.05 11.11
N GLU A 80 -11.97 -7.87 10.65
CA GLU A 80 -11.18 -6.66 10.87
C GLU A 80 -11.76 -5.48 10.11
N ARG A 81 -12.07 -4.41 10.84
CA ARG A 81 -12.59 -3.14 10.27
C ARG A 81 -11.50 -2.16 9.86
N LYS A 82 -10.28 -2.42 10.33
CA LYS A 82 -9.07 -1.68 10.00
C LYS A 82 -8.04 -2.72 9.58
N LEU A 83 -7.52 -2.58 8.38
CA LEU A 83 -6.42 -3.38 7.90
C LEU A 83 -5.24 -2.45 7.66
N GLN A 84 -4.09 -2.84 8.16
CA GLN A 84 -2.84 -2.13 7.96
C GLN A 84 -1.78 -3.13 7.52
N GLN A 85 -1.14 -2.91 6.37
CA GLN A 85 0.04 -3.65 5.97
C GLN A 85 1.25 -2.74 6.08
N LYS A 86 2.33 -3.28 6.65
CA LYS A 86 3.61 -2.59 6.81
C LYS A 86 4.69 -3.43 6.18
N GLN A 87 5.38 -2.85 5.21
CA GLN A 87 6.43 -3.55 4.49
C GLN A 87 7.62 -2.63 4.29
N TYR A 88 8.82 -3.17 4.43
CA TYR A 88 10.02 -2.45 4.09
C TYR A 88 10.42 -2.76 2.66
N PHE A 89 10.81 -1.74 1.92
CA PHE A 89 11.47 -1.94 0.64
C PHE A 89 12.72 -1.08 0.59
N THR A 90 13.70 -1.52 -0.20
CA THR A 90 14.98 -0.85 -0.33
C THR A 90 15.22 -0.42 -1.76
N ILE A 91 15.88 0.73 -1.91
CA ILE A 91 16.36 1.23 -3.19
C ILE A 91 17.87 1.41 -3.09
N LEU A 92 18.58 0.84 -4.06
CA LEU A 92 20.00 1.10 -4.27
C LEU A 92 20.15 2.24 -5.28
N THR A 93 20.82 3.31 -4.89
CA THR A 93 21.06 4.48 -5.75
C THR A 93 22.47 4.99 -5.56
N THR A 94 22.97 5.77 -6.51
CA THR A 94 24.15 6.60 -6.33
C THR A 94 23.76 8.02 -5.93
N CYS A 95 24.62 8.69 -5.16
CA CYS A 95 24.52 10.11 -4.84
C CYS A 95 25.93 10.68 -4.71
N GLY A 96 26.35 11.50 -5.69
CA GLY A 96 27.75 11.88 -5.83
C GLY A 96 28.61 10.63 -6.05
N GLU A 97 29.70 10.50 -5.29
CA GLU A 97 30.60 9.33 -5.35
C GLU A 97 30.15 8.15 -4.47
N PHE A 98 29.02 8.28 -3.77
CA PHE A 98 28.56 7.26 -2.84
C PHE A 98 27.47 6.39 -3.46
N GLN A 99 27.54 5.10 -3.17
CA GLN A 99 26.40 4.20 -3.28
C GLN A 99 25.62 4.23 -1.96
N VAL A 100 24.31 4.42 -2.06
CA VAL A 100 23.41 4.58 -0.90
C VAL A 100 22.30 3.55 -1.00
N LEU A 101 22.21 2.71 0.03
CA LEU A 101 21.06 1.85 0.27
C LEU A 101 20.03 2.63 1.11
N ARG A 102 18.83 2.82 0.57
CA ARG A 102 17.76 3.58 1.22
C ARG A 102 16.62 2.64 1.57
N MET A 103 16.30 2.53 2.84
CA MET A 103 15.19 1.72 3.34
C MET A 103 13.98 2.61 3.58
N PHE A 104 12.83 2.20 3.06
CA PHE A 104 11.56 2.89 3.19
C PHE A 104 10.54 1.97 3.85
N LEU A 105 9.76 2.54 4.77
CA LEU A 105 8.57 1.89 5.32
C LEU A 105 7.37 2.25 4.45
N LEU A 106 6.79 1.26 3.77
CA LEU A 106 5.51 1.36 3.11
C LEU A 106 4.41 0.97 4.10
N VAL A 107 3.44 1.86 4.27
CA VAL A 107 2.25 1.61 5.09
C VAL A 107 1.03 1.79 4.20
N THR A 108 0.20 0.75 4.10
CA THR A 108 -1.11 0.83 3.45
C THR A 108 -2.19 0.64 4.50
N ASP A 109 -3.13 1.58 4.54
CA ASP A 109 -4.22 1.59 5.50
C ASP A 109 -5.55 1.52 4.77
N LEU A 110 -6.40 0.63 5.24
CA LEU A 110 -7.79 0.55 4.83
C LEU A 110 -8.66 0.68 6.08
N SER A 111 -9.46 1.74 6.09
CA SER A 111 -10.45 1.97 7.14
C SER A 111 -11.85 1.92 6.56
N LEU A 112 -12.68 1.06 7.13
CA LEU A 112 -14.05 0.95 6.71
C LEU A 112 -14.93 1.93 7.45
N LYS A 113 -15.54 2.83 6.68
CA LYS A 113 -16.63 3.64 7.19
C LYS A 113 -17.80 2.73 7.59
N PRO A 114 -18.39 2.90 8.78
CA PRO A 114 -19.59 2.17 9.15
C PRO A 114 -20.65 2.40 8.07
N SER A 115 -21.28 1.32 7.62
CA SER A 115 -22.41 1.42 6.72
C SER A 115 -23.55 2.11 7.46
N ASN A 116 -23.82 3.38 7.14
CA ASN A 116 -25.13 3.94 7.43
C ASN A 116 -26.13 3.13 6.62
N ALA A 117 -26.86 2.25 7.29
CA ALA A 117 -28.07 1.67 6.73
C ALA A 117 -29.06 2.82 6.52
N ASN A 118 -29.13 3.34 5.29
CA ASN A 118 -30.29 3.94 4.63
C ASN A 118 -29.83 4.86 3.50
N SER A 119 -29.95 4.36 2.26
CA SER A 119 -30.28 5.16 1.08
C SER A 119 -30.85 4.25 -0.01
N HIS A 120 -31.93 3.53 0.32
CA HIS A 120 -32.97 3.34 -0.67
C HIS A 120 -33.77 4.64 -0.73
N ALA A 121 -33.48 5.46 -1.74
CA ALA A 121 -34.35 6.55 -2.17
C ALA A 121 -34.35 6.55 -3.70
N ASN A 122 -35.40 5.95 -4.24
CA ASN A 122 -36.02 6.15 -5.56
C ASN A 122 -35.13 6.33 -6.80
N ARG A 123 -35.19 5.34 -7.68
CA ARG A 123 -35.66 5.54 -9.07
C ARG A 123 -36.58 4.40 -9.46
#